data_AF-A0A7S1IH02-F1
#
_entry.id   AF-A0A7S1IH02-F1
#
_cell.length_a   1.000
_cell.length_b   1.000
_cell.length_c   1.000
_cell.angle_alpha   90.00
_cell.angle_beta   90.00
_cell.angle_gamma   90.00
#
_symmetry.space_group_name_H-M   'P 1'
#
loop_
_entity.id
_entity.type
_entity.pdbx_description
1 polymer ?
#
loop_
_entity_poly.entity_id
_entity_poly.type
_entity_poly.pdbx_seq_one_letter_code
_entity_poly.pdbx_strand_id
1 'polypeptide(L)'
;LRRTQGSPSLKNELTAPLNNPLATSTHSTRAICGFRGCNWFITGGTDRKIRFWDSNNPCHSYTISGLEPGEPQPKFTESKVQSATEIRETPIQSGDEEVRKVRGPQSASTLSTRNVTAHKDCITSLSLVCPLPKTNIPLLVSASRDGVVKIWQNRVMQMQDKR
;
A
#
# COMPACT_ATOMS: atom_id res chain seq x y z
N LEU A 1 36.50 49.02 5.29
CA LEU A 1 36.46 47.54 5.16
C LEU A 1 35.75 46.92 6.38
N ARG A 2 34.48 46.51 6.25
CA ARG A 2 33.89 45.41 7.04
C ARG A 2 32.87 44.70 6.15
N ARG A 3 33.16 43.44 5.80
CA ARG A 3 32.29 42.56 5.02
C ARG A 3 31.13 42.12 5.91
N THR A 4 29.90 42.37 5.50
CA THR A 4 28.71 41.72 6.05
C THR A 4 28.63 40.29 5.52
N GLN A 5 28.74 39.31 6.42
CA GLN A 5 28.55 37.89 6.13
C GLN A 5 27.08 37.67 5.71
N GLY A 6 26.87 37.06 4.54
CA GLY A 6 25.55 36.72 4.03
C GLY A 6 24.92 35.60 4.87
N SER A 7 23.63 35.76 5.17
CA SER A 7 22.77 34.72 5.73
C SER A 7 22.67 33.52 4.78
N PRO A 8 22.76 32.26 5.25
CA PRO A 8 22.49 31.11 4.40
C PRO A 8 20.99 30.98 4.19
N SER A 9 20.53 31.32 2.97
CA SER A 9 19.16 31.05 2.54
C SER A 9 18.94 29.54 2.46
N LEU A 10 18.05 29.02 3.32
CA LEU A 10 17.53 27.65 3.23
C LEU A 10 16.76 27.48 1.92
N LYS A 11 17.45 27.07 0.87
CA LYS A 11 16.81 26.58 -0.35
C LYS A 11 16.29 25.18 -0.05
N ASN A 12 15.01 25.11 0.32
CA ASN A 12 14.19 23.89 0.24
C ASN A 12 14.08 23.48 -1.24
N GLU A 13 15.16 22.94 -1.80
CA GLU A 13 15.09 22.23 -3.06
C GLU A 13 14.69 20.79 -2.73
N LEU A 14 13.38 20.52 -2.78
CA LEU A 14 12.87 19.20 -3.12
C LEU A 14 13.31 18.93 -4.56
N THR A 15 14.60 18.62 -4.75
CA THR A 15 15.08 18.08 -6.02
C THR A 15 14.33 16.78 -6.24
N ALA A 16 13.45 16.77 -7.24
CA ALA A 16 12.84 15.54 -7.72
C ALA A 16 13.96 14.50 -7.94
N PRO A 17 13.80 13.25 -7.50
CA PRO A 17 14.81 12.24 -7.73
C PRO A 17 15.05 12.15 -9.24
N LEU A 18 16.27 12.53 -9.66
CA LEU A 18 16.75 12.44 -11.03
C LEU A 18 16.48 11.02 -11.54
N ASN A 19 15.75 10.94 -12.66
CA ASN A 19 15.59 9.78 -13.54
C ASN A 19 15.91 8.43 -12.86
N ASN A 20 14.90 7.81 -12.27
CA ASN A 20 14.98 6.38 -11.95
C ASN A 20 14.44 5.60 -13.16
N PRO A 21 15.29 5.06 -14.06
CA PRO A 21 14.85 4.27 -15.23
C PRO A 21 14.15 2.95 -14.84
N LEU A 22 13.97 2.67 -13.55
CA LEU A 22 13.34 1.48 -13.00
C LEU A 22 11.89 1.68 -12.55
N ALA A 23 11.23 2.81 -12.85
CA ALA A 23 9.79 2.93 -12.61
C ALA A 23 9.00 2.08 -13.65
N THR A 24 9.01 0.76 -13.44
CA THR A 24 8.41 -0.26 -14.32
C THR A 24 6.92 -0.49 -14.07
N SER A 25 6.29 0.31 -13.18
CA SER A 25 4.86 0.11 -12.90
C SER A 25 4.03 0.50 -14.12
N THR A 26 3.39 -0.49 -14.74
CA THR A 26 2.46 -0.31 -15.85
C THR A 26 1.10 0.22 -15.41
N HIS A 27 0.89 0.39 -14.09
CA HIS A 27 -0.38 0.81 -13.52
C HIS A 27 -0.27 2.13 -12.73
N SER A 28 -1.33 2.94 -12.81
CA SER A 28 -1.44 4.19 -12.07
C SER A 28 -2.22 3.97 -10.78
N THR A 29 -1.64 4.39 -9.66
CA THR A 29 -2.40 4.64 -8.42
C THR A 29 -3.32 5.83 -8.64
N ARG A 30 -4.60 5.68 -8.31
CA ARG A 30 -5.66 6.69 -8.55
C ARG A 30 -6.37 7.12 -7.28
N ALA A 31 -6.40 6.25 -6.29
CA ALA A 31 -7.03 6.49 -5.01
C ALA A 31 -6.10 6.05 -3.87
N ILE A 32 -6.11 6.84 -2.80
CA ILE A 32 -5.42 6.55 -1.54
C ILE A 32 -6.30 6.98 -0.38
N CYS A 33 -6.37 6.19 0.69
CA CYS A 33 -7.04 6.56 1.92
C CYS A 33 -6.32 6.00 3.16
N GLY A 34 -6.55 6.60 4.31
CA GLY A 34 -5.94 6.22 5.59
C GLY A 34 -6.44 7.14 6.71
N PHE A 35 -6.13 6.82 7.95
CA PHE A 35 -6.39 7.73 9.07
C PHE A 35 -5.17 8.60 9.36
N ARG A 36 -5.44 9.84 9.80
CA ARG A 36 -4.38 10.73 10.28
C ARG A 36 -3.69 10.12 11.49
N GLY A 37 -2.36 10.17 11.50
CA GLY A 37 -1.54 9.63 12.59
C GLY A 37 -1.30 8.12 12.53
N CYS A 38 -1.89 7.41 11.56
CA CYS A 38 -1.58 6.01 11.30
C CYS A 38 -0.38 5.89 10.35
N ASN A 39 0.43 4.86 10.57
CA ASN A 39 1.58 4.51 9.71
C ASN A 39 1.17 3.48 8.65
N TRP A 40 -0.07 3.59 8.17
CA TRP A 40 -0.60 2.71 7.15
C TRP A 40 -1.60 3.45 6.28
N PHE A 41 -1.75 2.98 5.06
CA PHE A 41 -2.70 3.52 4.09
C PHE A 41 -3.12 2.44 3.11
N ILE A 42 -4.18 2.72 2.35
CA ILE A 42 -4.76 1.82 1.36
C ILE A 42 -4.76 2.51 0.02
N THR A 43 -4.39 1.80 -1.04
CA THR A 43 -4.41 2.34 -2.41
C THR A 43 -5.26 1.50 -3.36
N GLY A 44 -5.69 2.13 -4.45
CA GLY A 44 -6.35 1.50 -5.58
C GLY A 44 -5.98 2.20 -6.89
N GLY A 45 -6.03 1.47 -8.00
CA GLY A 45 -5.55 1.97 -9.29
C GLY A 45 -6.13 1.28 -10.52
N THR A 46 -5.46 1.50 -11.65
CA THR A 46 -5.86 0.97 -12.97
C THR A 46 -5.71 -0.53 -13.12
N ASP A 47 -4.94 -1.16 -12.25
CA ASP A 47 -4.75 -2.61 -12.15
C ASP A 47 -5.82 -3.32 -11.32
N ARG A 48 -6.86 -2.58 -10.88
CA ARG A 48 -8.04 -3.12 -10.20
C ARG A 48 -7.73 -3.74 -8.82
N LYS A 49 -6.52 -3.52 -8.32
CA LYS A 49 -6.05 -4.05 -7.03
C LYS A 49 -6.26 -3.05 -5.91
N ILE A 50 -6.67 -3.55 -4.75
CA ILE A 50 -6.66 -2.80 -3.50
C ILE A 50 -5.50 -3.31 -2.66
N ARG A 51 -4.65 -2.40 -2.18
CA ARG A 51 -3.45 -2.73 -1.42
C ARG A 51 -3.46 -2.05 -0.07
N PHE A 52 -3.03 -2.78 0.95
CA PHE A 52 -2.69 -2.26 2.26
C PHE A 52 -1.18 -2.02 2.32
N TRP A 53 -0.78 -0.86 2.81
CA TRP A 53 0.62 -0.46 2.98
C TRP A 53 0.86 -0.14 4.44
N ASP A 54 1.86 -0.76 5.05
CA ASP A 54 2.43 -0.39 6.36
C ASP A 54 3.74 0.36 6.10
N SER A 55 3.77 1.65 6.44
CA SER A 55 4.92 2.52 6.18
C SER A 55 6.06 2.30 7.16
N ASN A 56 5.82 1.66 8.31
CA ASN A 56 6.86 1.33 9.28
C ASN A 56 7.45 -0.06 9.02
N ASN A 57 6.61 -1.00 8.59
CA ASN A 57 6.99 -2.37 8.32
C ASN A 57 6.48 -2.79 6.93
N PRO A 58 7.18 -2.42 5.84
CA PRO A 58 6.75 -2.75 4.48
C PRO A 58 6.41 -4.23 4.28
N CYS A 59 7.10 -5.15 4.95
CA CYS A 59 6.83 -6.59 4.89
C CYS A 59 5.46 -7.01 5.42
N HIS A 60 4.76 -6.16 6.18
CA HIS A 60 3.37 -6.35 6.62
C HIS A 60 2.35 -5.82 5.61
N SER A 61 2.78 -5.17 4.53
CA SER A 61 1.92 -4.74 3.42
C SER A 61 1.47 -5.94 2.61
N TYR A 62 0.27 -5.87 2.00
CA TYR A 62 -0.29 -6.95 1.20
C TYR A 62 -1.39 -6.46 0.26
N THR A 63 -1.72 -7.29 -0.74
CA THR A 63 -2.85 -7.04 -1.64
C THR A 63 -4.13 -7.59 -1.02
N ILE A 64 -5.08 -6.68 -0.74
CA ILE A 64 -6.39 -6.98 -0.15
C ILE A 64 -7.32 -7.66 -1.17
N SER A 65 -7.30 -7.17 -2.42
CA SER A 65 -8.17 -7.65 -3.51
C SER A 65 -7.53 -7.39 -4.87
N GLY A 66 -7.93 -8.16 -5.89
CA GLY A 66 -7.46 -8.03 -7.26
C GLY A 66 -6.31 -8.95 -7.65
N LEU A 67 -5.97 -9.94 -6.82
CA LEU A 67 -5.08 -11.03 -7.24
C LEU A 67 -5.84 -12.02 -8.10
N GLU A 68 -5.21 -12.45 -9.20
CA GLU A 68 -5.75 -13.49 -10.06
C GLU A 68 -5.63 -14.88 -9.38
N PRO A 69 -6.46 -15.87 -9.75
CA PRO A 69 -6.33 -17.22 -9.23
C PRO A 69 -4.94 -17.79 -9.49
N GLY A 70 -4.24 -18.16 -8.41
CA GLY A 70 -2.86 -18.68 -8.48
C GLY A 70 -1.77 -17.60 -8.52
N GLU A 71 -2.13 -16.31 -8.54
CA GLU A 71 -1.16 -15.24 -8.39
C GLU A 71 -0.66 -15.17 -6.93
N PRO A 72 0.66 -15.24 -6.69
CA PRO A 72 1.20 -15.14 -5.34
C PRO A 72 1.04 -13.71 -4.80
N GLN A 73 0.93 -13.57 -3.47
CA GLN A 73 0.99 -12.26 -2.82
C GLN A 73 2.36 -11.61 -3.12
N PRO A 74 2.39 -10.37 -3.64
CA PRO A 74 3.63 -9.69 -3.96
C PRO A 74 4.42 -9.35 -2.69
N LYS A 75 5.72 -9.13 -2.85
CA LYS A 75 6.57 -8.62 -1.77
C LYS A 75 6.54 -7.09 -1.77
N PHE A 76 6.71 -6.51 -0.59
CA PHE A 76 6.77 -5.07 -0.42
C PHE A 76 8.09 -4.72 0.27
N THR A 77 8.88 -3.86 -0.36
CA THR A 77 10.21 -3.49 0.12
C THR A 77 10.37 -1.99 0.22
N GLU A 78 11.14 -1.55 1.21
CA GLU A 78 11.53 -0.15 1.38
C GLU A 78 12.91 0.10 0.77
N SER A 79 13.06 1.23 0.09
CA SER A 79 14.34 1.85 -0.21
C SER A 79 14.33 3.30 0.26
N LYS A 80 15.43 3.74 0.87
CA LYS A 80 15.62 5.14 1.25
C LYS A 80 16.26 5.87 0.08
N VAL A 81 15.58 6.89 -0.45
CA VAL A 81 16.05 7.69 -1.57
C VAL A 81 16.11 9.14 -1.11
N GLN A 82 17.32 9.64 -0.86
CA GLN A 82 17.57 11.00 -0.37
C GLN A 82 16.73 11.34 0.88
N SER A 83 15.80 12.29 0.77
CA SER A 83 14.88 12.74 1.82
C SER A 83 13.52 12.04 1.79
N ALA A 84 13.35 11.03 0.94
CA ALA A 84 12.10 10.28 0.80
C ALA A 84 12.30 8.78 1.08
N THR A 85 11.24 8.16 1.62
CA THR A 85 11.11 6.72 1.71
C THR A 85 10.28 6.24 0.53
N GLU A 86 10.83 5.34 -0.29
CA GLU A 86 10.10 4.66 -1.35
C GLU A 86 9.71 3.26 -0.87
N ILE A 87 8.42 2.94 -0.90
CA ILE A 87 7.92 1.59 -0.66
C ILE A 87 7.37 1.06 -1.99
N ARG A 88 7.86 -0.10 -2.41
CA ARG A 88 7.56 -0.68 -3.72
C ARG A 88 7.02 -2.10 -3.59
N GLU A 89 6.00 -2.38 -4.39
CA GLU A 89 5.52 -3.75 -4.64
C GLU A 89 6.38 -4.41 -5.72
N THR A 90 6.85 -5.63 -5.45
CA THR A 90 7.56 -6.47 -6.41
C THR A 90 6.87 -7.84 -6.56
N PRO A 91 6.62 -8.30 -7.80
CA PRO A 91 6.12 -9.65 -8.03
C PRO A 91 7.09 -10.71 -7.48
N ILE A 92 6.56 -11.81 -6.94
CA ILE A 92 7.39 -12.96 -6.57
C ILE A 92 7.75 -13.71 -7.86
N GLN A 93 9.05 -13.77 -8.19
CA GLN A 93 9.54 -14.59 -9.30
C GLN A 93 9.67 -16.05 -8.83
N SER A 94 9.39 -17.00 -9.72
CA SER A 94 9.40 -18.44 -9.43
C SER A 94 10.73 -19.00 -8.93
N GLY A 95 11.84 -18.25 -9.03
CA GLY A 95 13.15 -18.61 -8.47
C GLY A 95 13.39 -18.15 -7.02
N ASP A 96 12.55 -17.29 -6.45
CA ASP A 96 12.71 -16.75 -5.09
C ASP A 96 12.24 -17.71 -3.98
N GLU A 97 11.58 -18.81 -4.35
CA GLU A 97 11.00 -19.79 -3.43
C GLU A 97 12.05 -20.59 -2.64
N GLU A 98 13.31 -20.64 -3.11
CA GLU A 98 14.35 -21.51 -2.54
C GLU A 98 14.88 -21.06 -1.16
N VAL A 99 14.71 -19.79 -0.79
CA VAL A 99 15.25 -19.24 0.48
C VAL A 99 14.30 -19.45 1.68
N ARG A 100 13.06 -19.94 1.46
CA ARG A 100 12.05 -20.07 2.54
C ARG A 100 12.09 -21.36 3.35
N LYS A 101 13.03 -22.28 3.11
CA LYS A 101 13.03 -23.59 3.78
C LYS A 101 13.65 -23.64 5.19
N VAL A 102 14.10 -22.52 5.78
CA VAL A 102 14.75 -22.53 7.12
C VAL A 102 14.20 -21.44 8.04
N ARG A 103 13.03 -21.71 8.65
CA ARG A 103 12.63 -21.43 10.07
C ARG A 103 11.13 -21.13 10.22
N GLY A 104 10.45 -21.93 11.05
CA GLY A 104 9.26 -21.51 11.81
C GLY A 104 7.89 -21.82 11.18
N PRO A 105 6.85 -22.04 12.01
CA PRO A 105 5.63 -22.71 11.60
C PRO A 105 4.86 -21.90 10.57
N GLN A 106 4.44 -22.59 9.51
CA GLN A 106 3.51 -22.10 8.51
C GLN A 106 2.21 -21.65 9.18
N SER A 107 2.02 -20.35 9.31
CA SER A 107 0.74 -19.75 9.70
C SER A 107 0.62 -18.36 9.07
N ALA A 108 0.65 -18.32 7.73
CA ALA A 108 0.32 -17.11 6.97
C ALA A 108 -0.24 -17.39 5.56
N SER A 109 -0.60 -18.64 5.22
CA SER A 109 -1.09 -18.99 3.87
C SER A 109 -2.56 -19.43 3.82
N THR A 110 -3.30 -19.44 4.93
CA THR A 110 -4.72 -19.86 4.98
C THR A 110 -5.70 -18.70 5.15
N LEU A 111 -5.30 -17.49 4.75
CA LEU A 111 -6.27 -16.46 4.38
C LEU A 111 -6.32 -16.40 2.84
N SER A 112 -6.67 -17.54 2.22
CA SER A 112 -7.33 -17.51 0.92
C SER A 112 -8.62 -16.73 1.11
N THR A 113 -8.51 -15.42 0.93
CA THR A 113 -9.61 -14.47 0.99
C THR A 113 -10.75 -15.03 0.17
N ARG A 114 -11.80 -15.47 0.87
CA ARG A 114 -13.12 -15.79 0.31
C ARG A 114 -13.38 -14.85 -0.86
N ASN A 115 -13.57 -15.42 -2.05
CA ASN A 115 -13.74 -14.75 -3.34
C ASN A 115 -14.63 -13.50 -3.27
N VAL A 116 -14.08 -12.36 -2.84
CA VAL A 116 -14.66 -11.06 -3.10
C VAL A 116 -14.13 -10.68 -4.47
N THR A 117 -15.01 -10.72 -5.47
CA THR A 117 -14.66 -10.39 -6.84
C THR A 117 -13.97 -9.04 -6.87
N ALA A 118 -12.82 -8.96 -7.52
CA ALA A 118 -12.14 -7.69 -7.76
C ALA A 118 -13.05 -6.73 -8.52
N HIS A 119 -12.69 -5.45 -8.53
CA HIS A 119 -13.28 -4.53 -9.52
C HIS A 119 -12.90 -4.97 -10.94
N LYS A 120 -13.76 -4.72 -11.91
CA LYS A 120 -13.52 -5.11 -13.31
C LYS A 120 -12.85 -4.00 -14.12
N ASP A 121 -12.70 -2.82 -13.53
CA ASP A 121 -12.04 -1.68 -14.11
C ASP A 121 -11.30 -0.88 -13.03
N CYS A 122 -10.68 0.23 -13.43
CA CYS A 122 -9.91 1.13 -12.61
C CYS A 122 -10.66 1.54 -11.35
N ILE A 123 -10.03 1.36 -10.19
CA ILE A 123 -10.51 1.91 -8.93
C ILE A 123 -10.26 3.41 -8.97
N THR A 124 -11.32 4.19 -8.84
CA THR A 124 -11.28 5.66 -8.98
C THR A 124 -11.36 6.37 -7.63
N SER A 125 -11.89 5.72 -6.60
CA SER A 125 -12.03 6.31 -5.28
C SER A 125 -11.97 5.26 -4.16
N LEU A 126 -11.39 5.66 -3.03
CA LEU A 126 -11.33 4.91 -1.79
C LEU A 126 -11.71 5.81 -0.62
N SER A 127 -12.50 5.28 0.31
CA SER A 127 -12.88 5.98 1.52
C SER A 127 -12.96 5.03 2.70
N LEU A 128 -12.60 5.53 3.88
CA LEU A 128 -12.81 4.86 5.15
C LEU A 128 -13.97 5.55 5.85
N VAL A 129 -15.08 4.84 6.00
CA VAL A 129 -16.31 5.35 6.58
C VAL A 129 -16.49 4.72 7.95
N CYS A 130 -16.62 5.52 9.00
CA CYS A 130 -16.95 5.03 10.35
C CYS A 130 -18.47 4.99 10.50
N PRO A 131 -19.13 3.81 10.39
CA PRO A 131 -20.57 3.77 10.26
C PRO A 131 -21.33 4.16 11.54
N LEU A 132 -20.77 3.96 12.74
CA LEU A 132 -21.45 4.18 14.02
C LEU A 132 -20.47 4.46 15.18
N PRO A 133 -20.84 5.29 16.18
CA PRO A 133 -20.00 5.57 17.37
C PRO A 133 -19.67 4.35 18.23
N LYS A 134 -20.46 3.26 18.12
CA LYS A 134 -20.34 2.06 18.95
C LYS A 134 -19.43 0.99 18.36
N THR A 135 -19.20 1.02 17.05
CA THR A 135 -18.30 0.10 16.36
C THR A 135 -17.12 0.91 15.87
N ASN A 136 -16.05 0.97 16.66
CA ASN A 136 -14.84 1.74 16.35
C ASN A 136 -14.03 1.15 15.17
N ILE A 137 -14.69 0.39 14.29
CA ILE A 137 -14.10 -0.31 13.16
C ILE A 137 -14.64 0.36 11.90
N PRO A 138 -13.79 1.03 11.13
CA PRO A 138 -14.19 1.69 9.90
C PRO A 138 -14.41 0.67 8.77
N LEU A 139 -15.35 0.99 7.91
CA LEU A 139 -15.63 0.26 6.68
C LEU A 139 -14.82 0.87 5.54
N LEU A 140 -14.13 0.02 4.78
CA LEU A 140 -13.54 0.44 3.51
C LEU A 140 -14.63 0.46 2.44
N VAL A 141 -14.68 1.54 1.68
CA VAL A 141 -15.54 1.71 0.51
C VAL A 141 -14.65 1.99 -0.70
N SER A 142 -14.92 1.31 -1.81
CA SER A 142 -14.22 1.56 -3.08
C SER A 142 -15.19 1.73 -4.24
N ALA A 143 -14.89 2.67 -5.13
CA ALA A 143 -15.66 2.90 -6.36
C ALA A 143 -14.76 2.67 -7.58
N SER A 144 -15.36 2.16 -8.66
CA SER A 144 -14.66 1.79 -9.90
C SER A 144 -15.32 2.41 -11.12
N ARG A 145 -14.53 2.54 -12.20
CA ARG A 145 -14.98 3.05 -13.51
C ARG A 145 -16.07 2.16 -14.14
N ASP A 146 -16.15 0.89 -13.74
CA ASP A 146 -17.22 -0.03 -14.15
C ASP A 146 -18.61 0.31 -13.55
N GLY A 147 -18.70 1.35 -12.72
CA GLY A 147 -19.93 1.78 -12.05
C GLY A 147 -20.24 1.02 -10.77
N VAL A 148 -19.36 0.12 -10.32
CA VAL A 148 -19.56 -0.68 -9.11
C VAL A 148 -18.96 0.02 -7.89
N VAL A 149 -19.73 0.05 -6.81
CA VAL A 149 -19.27 0.42 -5.46
C VAL A 149 -19.23 -0.84 -4.59
N LYS A 150 -18.10 -1.08 -3.93
CA LYS A 150 -17.92 -2.21 -3.01
C LYS A 150 -17.70 -1.69 -1.59
N ILE A 151 -18.41 -2.30 -0.64
CA ILE A 151 -18.22 -2.10 0.80
C ILE A 151 -17.51 -3.34 1.34
N TRP A 152 -16.36 -3.12 1.95
CA TRP A 152 -15.50 -4.19 2.44
C TRP A 152 -15.67 -4.28 3.96
N GLN A 153 -16.41 -5.30 4.38
CA GLN A 153 -16.45 -5.70 5.78
C GLN A 153 -15.23 -6.56 6.06
N ASN A 154 -14.18 -5.99 6.64
CA ASN A 154 -13.06 -6.83 7.03
C ASN A 154 -12.36 -6.37 8.30
N ARG A 155 -12.01 -7.37 9.12
CA ARG A 155 -11.22 -7.26 10.36
C ARG A 155 -9.73 -6.96 10.09
N VAL A 156 -9.39 -6.57 8.87
CA VAL A 156 -8.05 -6.12 8.44
C VAL A 156 -7.50 -5.05 9.39
N MET A 157 -8.37 -4.21 9.96
CA MET A 157 -7.99 -3.17 10.91
C MET A 157 -8.04 -3.59 12.38
N GLN A 158 -8.49 -4.80 12.72
CA GLN A 158 -8.52 -5.28 14.12
C GLN A 158 -7.17 -5.84 14.60
N MET A 159 -6.21 -6.11 13.72
CA MET A 159 -4.98 -6.83 14.09
C MET A 159 -3.88 -5.95 14.69
N GLN A 160 -4.02 -4.62 14.75
CA GLN A 160 -2.98 -3.73 15.30
C GLN A 160 -3.28 -3.19 16.71
N ASP A 161 -4.39 -3.57 17.34
CA ASP A 161 -4.75 -3.12 18.70
C ASP A 161 -4.50 -4.20 19.76
N LYS A 162 -3.30 -4.77 19.76
CA LYS A 162 -2.77 -5.54 20.88
C LYS A 162 -1.44 -4.92 21.32
N ARG A 163 -1.56 -3.97 22.25
CA ARG A 163 -0.45 -3.59 23.13
C ARG A 163 -0.06 -4.75 24.03
#